data_AF-A0A978SNV2-F1
#
_entry.id   AF-A0A978SNV2-F1
#
_cell.length_a   1.000
_cell.length_b   1.000
_cell.length_c   1.000
_cell.angle_alpha   90.00
_cell.angle_beta   90.00
_cell.angle_gamma   90.00
#
_symmetry.space_group_name_H-M   'P 1'
#
loop_
_entity.id
_entity.type
_entity.pdbx_description
1 polymer ?
#
loop_
_entity_poly.entity_id
_entity_poly.type
_entity_poly.pdbx_seq_one_letter_code
_entity_poly.pdbx_strand_id
1 'polypeptide(L)' 'MCSSITIDLSDSQFQKLQDLAAVYGVTLEVLLKVGLEDCLNFQKSKFVDAANCVLTKNAALYRRLGACF' A
#
# COMPACT_ATOMS: atom_id res chain seq x y z
N MET A 1 -2.04 16.09 19.31
CA MET A 1 -3.47 15.79 19.05
C MET A 1 -3.62 14.29 19.01
N CYS A 2 -4.60 13.72 19.71
CA CYS A 2 -4.96 12.31 19.58
C CYS A 2 -6.13 12.24 18.60
N SER A 3 -5.96 11.54 17.48
CA SER A 3 -6.99 11.38 16.46
C SER A 3 -7.42 9.92 16.45
N SER A 4 -8.73 9.68 16.61
CA SER A 4 -9.31 8.34 16.61
C SER A 4 -10.02 8.06 15.29
N ILE A 5 -9.91 6.84 14.79
CA ILE A 5 -10.64 6.34 13.62
C ILE A 5 -11.42 5.10 14.09
N THR A 6 -12.73 5.09 13.85
CA THR A 6 -13.60 3.94 14.13
C THR A 6 -13.86 3.19 12.82
N ILE A 7 -13.66 1.88 12.83
CA ILE A 7 -13.88 1.00 11.67
C ILE A 7 -14.83 -0.09 12.10
N ASP A 8 -15.97 -0.22 11.40
CA ASP A 8 -16.90 -1.30 11.63
C ASP A 8 -16.34 -2.60 11.05
N LEU A 9 -16.22 -3.61 11.90
CA LEU A 9 -15.75 -4.94 11.54
C LEU A 9 -16.80 -5.96 11.97
N SER A 10 -17.03 -6.99 11.15
CA SER A 10 -17.77 -8.15 11.64
C SER A 10 -16.96 -8.89 12.69
N ASP A 11 -17.61 -9.58 13.63
CA ASP A 11 -16.95 -10.36 14.68
C ASP A 11 -15.90 -11.33 14.12
N SER A 12 -16.21 -11.94 12.97
CA SER A 12 -15.29 -12.84 12.27
C SER A 12 -14.04 -12.16 11.71
N GLN A 13 -14.12 -10.89 11.31
CA GLN A 13 -12.96 -10.12 10.85
C GLN A 13 -12.12 -9.68 12.04
N PHE A 14 -12.78 -9.22 13.12
CA PHE A 14 -12.11 -8.84 14.35
C PHE A 14 -11.36 -10.03 14.96
N GLN A 15 -11.97 -11.22 15.01
CA GLN A 15 -11.32 -12.43 15.52
C GLN A 15 -10.08 -12.80 14.71
N LYS A 16 -10.15 -12.77 13.38
CA LYS A 16 -8.99 -13.04 12.52
C LYS A 16 -7.81 -12.10 12.81
N LEU A 17 -8.09 -10.83 13.09
CA LEU A 17 -7.04 -9.86 13.42
C LEU A 17 -6.43 -10.12 14.80
N GLN A 18 -7.24 -10.51 15.78
CA GLN A 18 -6.75 -10.93 17.10
C GLN A 18 -5.86 -12.18 17.00
N ASP A 19 -6.30 -13.18 16.25
CA ASP A 19 -5.53 -14.41 16.02
C ASP A 19 -4.19 -14.09 15.34
N LEU A 20 -4.22 -13.20 14.35
CA LEU A 20 -3.02 -12.78 13.62
C LEU A 20 -2.06 -11.99 14.52
N ALA A 21 -2.57 -11.09 15.38
CA ALA A 21 -1.75 -10.39 16.38
C ALA A 21 -1.09 -11.37 17.36
N ALA A 22 -1.83 -12.39 17.81
CA ALA A 22 -1.33 -13.45 18.68
C ALA A 22 -0.22 -14.27 18.00
N VAL A 23 -0.37 -14.61 16.72
CA VAL A 23 0.67 -15.31 15.94
C VAL A 23 1.97 -14.51 15.88
N TYR A 24 1.87 -13.19 15.71
CA TYR A 24 3.05 -12.30 15.68
C TYR A 24 3.55 -11.89 17.08
N GLY A 25 2.84 -12.26 18.15
CA GLY A 25 3.20 -11.89 19.53
C GLY A 25 3.12 -10.39 19.81
N VAL A 26 2.29 -9.66 19.07
CA VAL A 26 2.12 -8.20 19.19
C VAL A 26 0.71 -7.86 19.64
N THR A 27 0.49 -6.62 20.08
CA THR A 27 -0.86 -6.13 20.35
C THR A 27 -1.61 -5.88 19.04
N LEU A 28 -2.94 -5.99 19.10
CA LEU A 28 -3.81 -5.67 17.97
C LEU A 28 -3.58 -4.23 17.46
N GLU A 29 -3.34 -3.27 18.35
CA GLU A 29 -3.06 -1.88 17.99
C GLU A 29 -1.78 -1.74 17.16
N VAL A 30 -0.70 -2.43 17.56
CA VAL A 30 0.57 -2.42 16.81
C VAL A 30 0.39 -3.03 15.44
N LEU A 31 -0.30 -4.17 15.36
CA LEU A 31 -0.61 -4.83 14.10
C LEU A 31 -1.40 -3.90 13.16
N LEU A 32 -2.47 -3.28 13.67
CA LEU A 32 -3.33 -2.39 12.89
C LEU A 32 -2.58 -1.15 12.41
N LYS A 33 -1.69 -0.60 13.25
CA LYS A 33 -0.88 0.56 12.87
C LYS A 33 0.03 0.24 11.70
N VAL A 34 0.78 -0.86 11.77
CA VAL A 34 1.67 -1.30 10.67
C VAL A 34 0.86 -1.62 9.42
N GLY A 35 -0.24 -2.36 9.55
CA GLY A 35 -1.10 -2.70 8.41
C GLY A 35 -1.72 -1.47 7.74
N LEU A 36 -2.08 -0.44 8.52
CA LEU A 36 -2.60 0.82 7.99
C LEU A 36 -1.50 1.63 7.29
N GLU A 37 -0.32 1.75 7.89
CA GLU A 37 0.84 2.41 7.28
C GLU A 37 1.22 1.74 5.96
N ASP A 38 1.26 0.40 5.92
CA ASP A 38 1.53 -0.38 4.71
C ASP A 38 0.45 -0.15 3.64
N CYS A 39 -0.83 -0.16 4.02
CA CYS A 39 -1.94 0.11 3.10
C CYS A 39 -1.85 1.52 2.47
N LEU A 40 -1.56 2.53 3.28
CA LEU A 40 -1.39 3.92 2.83
C LEU A 40 -0.17 4.07 1.93
N ASN A 41 0.94 3.38 2.23
CA ASN A 41 2.16 3.41 1.45
C ASN A 41 2.05 2.62 0.13
N PHE A 42 1.29 1.51 0.13
CA PHE A 42 1.09 0.64 -1.03
C PHE A 42 0.31 1.32 -2.15
N GLN A 43 -0.69 2.14 -1.81
CA GLN A 43 -1.42 2.98 -2.77
C GLN A 43 -0.48 3.93 -3.52
N LYS A 44 0.56 4.43 -2.82
CA LYS A 44 1.55 5.36 -3.37
C LYS A 44 2.56 4.67 -4.28
N SER A 45 3.04 3.47 -3.92
CA SER A 45 4.08 2.79 -4.71
C SER A 45 3.57 2.26 -6.05
N LYS A 46 2.42 1.57 -6.06
CA LYS A 46 1.90 0.95 -7.30
C LYS A 46 1.56 1.95 -8.40
N PHE A 47 1.01 3.10 -8.02
CA PHE A 47 0.72 4.17 -8.97
C PHE A 47 2.03 4.75 -9.55
N VAL A 48 3.01 5.02 -8.68
CA VAL A 48 4.32 5.55 -9.09
C VAL A 48 5.06 4.57 -10.00
N ASP A 49 5.03 3.27 -9.69
CA ASP A 49 5.67 2.24 -10.51
C ASP A 49 5.04 2.13 -11.90
N ALA A 50 3.71 2.18 -11.99
CA ALA A 50 3.00 2.19 -13.26
C ALA A 50 3.31 3.46 -14.08
N ALA A 51 3.31 4.63 -13.44
CA ALA A 51 3.65 5.90 -14.08
C ALA A 51 5.10 5.91 -14.59
N ASN A 52 6.06 5.44 -13.78
CA ASN A 52 7.46 5.31 -14.16
C ASN A 52 7.66 4.35 -15.34
N CYS A 53 6.91 3.23 -15.37
CA CYS A 53 6.93 2.29 -16.48
C CYS A 53 6.48 2.97 -17.79
N VAL A 54 5.37 3.71 -17.76
CA VAL A 54 4.86 4.45 -18.93
C VAL A 54 5.84 5.53 -19.40
N LEU A 55 6.35 6.34 -18.47
CA LEU A 55 7.32 7.41 -18.78
C LEU A 55 8.60 6.86 -19.40
N THR A 56 9.12 5.75 -18.86
CA THR A 56 10.32 5.08 -19.38
C THR A 56 10.08 4.56 -20.79
N LYS A 57 8.94 3.91 -21.05
CA LYS A 57 8.60 3.42 -22.39
C LYS A 57 8.39 4.56 -23.39
N ASN A 58 7.76 5.65 -22.99
CA ASN A 58 7.57 6.82 -23.85
C ASN A 58 8.90 7.51 -24.17
N ALA A 59 9.79 7.66 -23.18
CA ALA A 59 11.13 8.20 -23.42
C ALA A 59 11.93 7.34 -24.41
N ALA A 60 11.87 6.01 -24.27
CA ALA A 60 12.49 5.08 -25.22
C ALA A 60 11.86 5.16 -26.62
N LEU A 61 10.53 5.27 -26.70
CA LEU A 61 9.80 5.44 -27.95
C LEU A 61 10.21 6.74 -28.65
N TYR A 62 10.22 7.87 -27.93
CA TYR A 62 10.60 9.17 -28.48
C TYR A 62 12.05 9.21 -28.93
N ARG A 63 12.99 8.56 -28.21
CA ARG A 63 14.37 8.42 -28.71
C ARG A 63 14.43 7.68 -30.04
N ARG A 64 13.67 6.60 -30.19
CA ARG A 64 13.63 5.81 -31.44
C ARG A 64 12.96 6.57 -32.59
N LEU A 65 11.88 7.29 -32.30
CA LEU A 65 11.16 8.09 -33.29
C LEU A 65 11.95 9.34 -33.71
N GLY A 66 12.64 9.98 -32.77
CA GLY A 66 13.49 11.14 -33.02
C GLY A 66 14.81 10.81 -33.74
N ALA A 67 15.32 9.57 -33.58
CA ALA A 67 16.49 9.10 -34.32
C ALA A 67 16.21 8.73 -35.79
N CYS A 68 14.95 8.79 -36.22
CA CYS A 68 14.53 8.57 -37.62
C CYS A 68 14.36 9.88 -38.42
N PHE A 69 14.74 11.04 -37.86
CA PHE A 69 14.76 12.34 -38.55
C PHE A 69 16.17 12.95 -38.54
#